data_AF-A0A2S8BF95-F1
#
_entry.id   AF-A0A2S8BF95-F1
#
_cell.length_a   1.000
_cell.length_b   1.000
_cell.length_c   1.000
_cell.angle_alpha   90.00
_cell.angle_beta   90.00
_cell.angle_gamma   90.00
#
_symmetry.space_group_name_H-M   'P 1'
#
loop_
_entity.id
_entity.type
_entity.pdbx_description
1 polymer ?
#
loop_
_entity_poly.entity_id
_entity_poly.type
_entity_poly.pdbx_seq_one_letter_code
_entity_poly.pdbx_strand_id
1 'polypeptide(L)'
;MTDTLTPTLTRDEILQSFLKEAEADTQQVMRVGELHAKFEELQTELVRSYQELVDAYGEAIQRPSVKAKLTELGLRDPATFTFRLPSASKTKTARRGRPRRQAPRNGDSKNGNGTGAPVVDGASSSSTAAVAATE
;
A
#
# COMPACT_ATOMS: atom_id res chain seq x y z
N MET A 1 26.08 29.75 -45.54
CA MET A 1 25.41 30.24 -44.31
C MET A 1 24.05 29.57 -44.29
N THR A 2 23.87 28.58 -43.43
CA THR A 2 22.60 27.85 -43.31
C THR A 2 21.71 28.65 -42.39
N ASP A 3 20.75 29.36 -42.98
CA ASP A 3 19.69 30.03 -42.24
C ASP A 3 18.96 28.97 -41.41
N THR A 4 19.22 28.98 -40.11
CA THR A 4 18.40 28.29 -39.11
C THR A 4 17.09 29.05 -38.99
N LEU A 5 16.21 28.89 -39.98
CA LEU A 5 14.80 29.25 -39.90
C LEU A 5 14.18 28.34 -38.84
N THR A 6 14.35 28.70 -37.56
CA THR A 6 13.50 28.18 -36.50
C THR A 6 12.08 28.61 -36.84
N PRO A 7 11.16 27.69 -37.17
CA PRO A 7 9.78 28.05 -37.41
C PRO A 7 9.26 28.69 -36.13
N THR A 8 8.91 29.98 -36.18
CA THR A 8 8.21 30.62 -35.07
C THR A 8 6.81 30.02 -35.05
N LEU A 9 6.64 28.97 -34.23
CA LEU A 9 5.34 28.35 -33.99
C LEU A 9 4.33 29.46 -33.71
N THR A 10 3.29 29.50 -34.53
CA THR A 10 2.18 30.42 -34.31
C THR A 10 1.50 30.06 -32.99
N ARG A 11 0.86 31.05 -32.35
CA ARG A 11 0.18 30.87 -31.05
C ARG A 11 -0.76 29.66 -31.07
N ASP A 12 -1.42 29.43 -32.19
CA ASP A 12 -2.37 28.33 -32.37
C ASP A 12 -1.68 26.96 -32.45
N GLU A 13 -0.51 26.87 -33.09
CA GLU A 13 0.29 25.63 -33.14
C GLU A 13 0.84 25.25 -31.75
N ILE A 14 1.23 26.24 -30.95
CA ILE A 14 1.64 26.03 -29.56
C ILE A 14 0.47 25.47 -28.75
N LEU A 15 -0.71 26.07 -28.85
CA LEU A 15 -1.90 25.57 -28.17
C LEU A 15 -2.28 24.14 -28.61
N GLN A 16 -2.20 23.87 -29.92
CA GLN A 16 -2.45 22.52 -30.44
C GLN A 16 -1.43 21.49 -29.93
N SER A 17 -0.15 21.85 -29.78
CA SER A 17 0.85 20.95 -29.20
C SER A 17 0.54 20.62 -27.74
N PHE A 18 0.13 21.60 -26.93
CA PHE A 18 -0.26 21.37 -25.54
C PHE A 18 -1.51 20.51 -25.41
N LEU A 19 -2.51 20.74 -26.26
CA LEU A 19 -3.72 19.91 -26.28
C LEU A 19 -3.38 18.45 -26.64
N LYS A 20 -2.54 18.26 -27.66
CA LYS A 20 -2.11 16.92 -28.08
C LYS A 20 -1.29 16.19 -27.02
N GLU A 21 -0.43 16.91 -26.31
CA GLU A 21 0.35 16.36 -25.19
C GLU A 21 -0.57 15.98 -24.01
N ALA A 22 -1.50 16.86 -23.64
CA ALA A 22 -2.49 16.57 -22.61
C ALA A 22 -3.39 15.37 -22.97
N GLU A 23 -3.80 15.25 -24.23
CA GLU A 23 -4.53 14.08 -24.72
C GLU A 23 -3.69 12.80 -24.60
N ALA A 24 -2.42 12.83 -25.01
CA ALA A 24 -1.52 11.70 -24.87
C ALA A 24 -1.33 11.27 -23.42
N ASP A 25 -1.20 12.22 -22.50
CA ASP A 25 -1.11 11.97 -21.06
C ASP A 25 -2.38 11.31 -20.52
N THR A 26 -3.56 11.82 -20.90
CA THR A 26 -4.83 11.19 -20.49
C THR A 26 -4.97 9.76 -21.00
N GLN A 27 -4.60 9.51 -22.26
CA GLN A 27 -4.61 8.17 -22.84
C GLN A 27 -3.64 7.23 -22.12
N GLN A 28 -2.46 7.73 -21.75
CA GLN A 28 -1.45 6.95 -21.04
C GLN A 28 -1.95 6.58 -19.63
N VAL A 29 -2.57 7.52 -18.92
CA VAL A 29 -3.19 7.26 -17.60
C VAL A 29 -4.30 6.23 -17.71
N MET A 30 -5.19 6.36 -18.71
CA MET A 30 -6.25 5.38 -18.96
C MET A 30 -5.69 3.98 -19.23
N ARG A 31 -4.66 3.89 -20.09
CA ARG A 31 -4.00 2.61 -20.41
C ARG A 31 -3.38 1.95 -19.19
N VAL A 32 -2.72 2.72 -18.32
CA VAL A 32 -2.17 2.19 -17.07
C VAL A 32 -3.30 1.72 -16.15
N GLY A 33 -4.40 2.47 -16.06
CA GLY A 33 -5.58 2.08 -15.28
C GLY A 33 -6.19 0.77 -15.77
N GLU A 34 -6.35 0.59 -17.08
CA GLU A 34 -6.85 -0.65 -17.67
C GLU A 34 -5.92 -1.84 -17.39
N LEU A 35 -4.61 -1.64 -17.54
CA LEU A 35 -3.61 -2.68 -17.24
C LEU A 35 -3.61 -3.05 -15.77
N HIS A 36 -3.79 -2.07 -14.88
CA HIS A 36 -3.88 -2.32 -13.44
C HIS A 36 -5.14 -3.13 -13.09
N ALA A 37 -6.29 -2.77 -13.65
CA ALA A 37 -7.53 -3.54 -13.44
C ALA A 37 -7.39 -4.99 -13.93
N LYS A 38 -6.80 -5.20 -15.13
CA LYS A 38 -6.51 -6.54 -15.66
C LYS A 38 -5.55 -7.31 -14.77
N PHE A 39 -4.55 -6.65 -14.20
CA PHE A 39 -3.61 -7.27 -13.28
C PHE A 39 -4.31 -7.74 -11.99
N GLU A 40 -5.19 -6.91 -11.42
CA GLU A 40 -5.96 -7.29 -10.23
C GLU A 40 -6.93 -8.45 -10.49
N GLU A 41 -7.57 -8.46 -11.67
CA GLU A 41 -8.43 -9.57 -12.13
C GLU A 41 -7.62 -10.87 -12.24
N LEU A 42 -6.50 -10.85 -12.97
CA LEU A 42 -5.61 -12.01 -13.10
C LEU A 42 -5.05 -12.46 -11.75
N GLN A 43 -4.75 -11.52 -10.84
CA GLN A 43 -4.30 -11.87 -9.50
C GLN A 43 -5.40 -12.61 -8.73
N THR A 44 -6.65 -12.21 -8.87
CA THR A 44 -7.79 -12.88 -8.25
C THR A 44 -8.02 -14.27 -8.84
N GLU A 45 -7.96 -14.41 -10.16
CA GLU A 45 -8.04 -15.70 -10.86
C GLU A 45 -6.89 -16.64 -10.47
N LEU A 46 -5.67 -16.09 -10.34
CA LEU A 46 -4.51 -16.86 -9.91
C LEU A 46 -4.67 -17.39 -8.49
N VAL A 47 -5.15 -16.55 -7.55
CA VAL A 47 -5.43 -16.99 -6.18
C VAL A 47 -6.48 -18.11 -6.19
N ARG A 48 -7.55 -17.94 -6.95
CA ARG A 48 -8.63 -18.92 -7.04
C ARG A 48 -8.13 -20.26 -7.59
N SER A 49 -7.46 -20.25 -8.74
CA SER A 49 -6.93 -21.46 -9.37
C SER A 49 -5.85 -22.14 -8.50
N TYR A 50 -5.05 -21.36 -7.79
CA TYR A 50 -4.10 -21.90 -6.82
C TYR A 50 -4.80 -22.59 -5.64
N GLN A 51 -5.86 -21.98 -5.10
CA GLN A 51 -6.67 -22.59 -4.03
C GLN A 51 -7.27 -23.92 -4.50
N GLU A 52 -7.89 -23.95 -5.69
CA GLU A 52 -8.46 -25.15 -6.29
C GLU A 52 -7.39 -26.25 -6.49
N LEU A 53 -6.16 -25.87 -6.89
CA LEU A 53 -5.04 -26.80 -7.00
C LEU A 53 -4.60 -27.36 -5.64
N VAL A 54 -4.52 -26.53 -4.61
CA VAL A 54 -4.14 -26.96 -3.24
C VAL A 54 -5.18 -27.94 -2.70
N ASP A 55 -6.46 -27.63 -2.86
CA ASP A 55 -7.55 -28.49 -2.38
C ASP A 55 -7.55 -29.84 -3.12
N ALA A 56 -7.47 -29.83 -4.45
CA ALA A 56 -7.41 -31.04 -5.26
C ALA A 56 -6.17 -31.89 -4.97
N TYR A 57 -5.01 -31.25 -4.77
CA TYR A 57 -3.77 -31.95 -4.41
C TYR A 57 -3.86 -32.53 -2.99
N GLY A 58 -4.45 -31.81 -2.04
CA GLY A 58 -4.72 -32.28 -0.69
C GLY A 58 -5.60 -33.52 -0.66
N GLU A 59 -6.69 -33.54 -1.44
CA GLU A 59 -7.54 -34.71 -1.62
C GLU A 59 -6.80 -35.88 -2.28
N ALA A 60 -5.98 -35.58 -3.29
CA ALA A 60 -5.25 -36.58 -4.04
C ALA A 60 -4.18 -37.31 -3.21
N ILE A 61 -3.48 -36.62 -2.30
CA ILE A 61 -2.46 -37.23 -1.42
C ILE A 61 -3.07 -38.23 -0.44
N GLN A 62 -4.34 -38.10 -0.06
CA GLN A 62 -5.01 -39.04 0.83
C GLN A 62 -5.03 -40.47 0.26
N ARG A 63 -4.94 -40.60 -1.06
CA ARG A 63 -4.87 -41.89 -1.75
C ARG A 63 -3.42 -42.23 -2.11
N PRO A 64 -2.81 -43.28 -1.53
CA PRO A 64 -1.39 -43.56 -1.72
C PRO A 64 -1.02 -43.91 -3.17
N SER A 65 -1.93 -44.53 -3.93
CA SER A 65 -1.75 -44.82 -5.35
C SER A 65 -1.72 -43.56 -6.22
N VAL A 66 -2.51 -42.53 -5.85
CA VAL A 66 -2.53 -41.25 -6.54
C VAL A 66 -1.29 -40.44 -6.18
N LYS A 67 -0.90 -40.41 -4.91
CA LYS A 67 0.36 -39.80 -4.46
C LYS A 67 1.58 -40.33 -5.23
N ALA A 68 1.69 -41.66 -5.39
CA ALA A 68 2.78 -42.28 -6.14
C ALA A 68 2.81 -41.81 -7.60
N LYS A 69 1.64 -41.71 -8.25
CA LYS A 69 1.53 -41.20 -9.62
C LYS A 69 1.86 -39.70 -9.72
N LEU A 70 1.44 -38.89 -8.76
CA LEU A 70 1.79 -37.46 -8.72
C LEU A 70 3.30 -37.28 -8.64
N THR A 71 3.98 -38.09 -7.81
CA THR A 71 5.45 -38.07 -7.72
C THR A 71 6.12 -38.60 -8.98
N GLU A 72 5.58 -39.63 -9.62
CA GLU A 72 6.08 -40.19 -10.89
C GLU A 72 5.99 -39.18 -12.03
N LEU A 73 4.90 -38.41 -12.06
CA LEU A 73 4.68 -37.31 -13.01
C LEU A 73 5.49 -36.05 -12.67
N GLY A 74 6.22 -36.04 -11.55
CA GLY A 74 7.01 -34.89 -11.11
C GLY A 74 6.17 -33.68 -10.66
N LEU A 75 4.87 -33.88 -10.38
CA LEU A 75 4.00 -32.83 -9.88
C LEU A 75 4.38 -32.51 -8.43
N ARG A 76 4.89 -31.30 -8.22
CA ARG A 76 5.32 -30.83 -6.89
C ARG A 76 4.12 -30.42 -6.04
N ASP A 77 4.36 -30.50 -4.73
CA ASP A 77 3.42 -30.01 -3.74
C ASP A 77 3.20 -28.50 -3.91
N PRO A 78 1.97 -28.05 -4.18
CA PRO A 78 1.68 -26.64 -4.37
C PRO A 78 2.01 -25.80 -3.13
N ALA A 79 2.02 -26.37 -1.91
CA ALA A 79 2.46 -25.67 -0.70
C ALA A 79 3.94 -25.29 -0.70
N THR A 80 4.75 -25.93 -1.56
CA THR A 80 6.17 -25.59 -1.75
C THR A 80 6.40 -24.52 -2.81
N PHE A 81 5.35 -24.09 -3.53
CA PHE A 81 5.48 -22.94 -4.42
C PHE A 81 5.68 -21.69 -3.58
N THR A 82 6.90 -21.17 -3.59
CA THR A 82 7.20 -19.84 -3.04
C THR A 82 6.67 -18.77 -4.01
N PHE A 83 5.36 -18.66 -4.14
CA PHE A 83 4.74 -17.60 -4.92
C PHE A 83 4.56 -16.38 -4.01
N ARG A 84 5.40 -15.37 -4.20
CA ARG A 84 5.23 -14.08 -3.54
C ARG A 84 4.16 -13.31 -4.32
N LEU A 85 2.88 -13.63 -4.11
CA LEU A 85 1.84 -12.72 -4.53
C LEU A 85 2.12 -11.39 -3.82
N PRO A 86 2.13 -10.23 -4.52
CA PRO A 86 2.11 -8.96 -3.85
C PRO A 86 0.78 -8.91 -3.09
N SER A 87 0.81 -9.32 -1.81
CA SER A 87 -0.34 -9.19 -0.93
C SER A 87 -0.71 -7.72 -0.98
N ALA A 88 -1.95 -7.41 -1.35
CA ALA A 88 -2.49 -6.06 -1.41
C ALA A 88 -1.84 -5.20 -0.32
N SER A 89 -0.93 -4.32 -0.76
CA SER A 89 -0.17 -3.47 0.14
C SER A 89 -1.21 -2.70 0.95
N LYS A 90 -1.38 -3.08 2.22
CA LYS A 90 -2.23 -2.37 3.17
C LYS A 90 -1.82 -0.91 3.08
N THR A 91 -2.63 -0.11 2.40
CA THR A 91 -2.43 1.33 2.24
C THR A 91 -2.37 1.89 3.64
N LYS A 92 -1.16 2.16 4.14
CA LYS A 92 -0.96 2.89 5.38
C LYS A 92 -1.55 4.27 5.12
N THR A 93 -2.77 4.49 5.60
CA THR A 93 -3.42 5.79 5.62
C THR A 93 -2.45 6.75 6.31
N ALA A 94 -1.76 7.58 5.51
CA ALA A 94 -0.88 8.60 6.03
C ALA A 94 -1.73 9.51 6.92
N ARG A 95 -1.52 9.44 8.24
CA ARG A 95 -2.09 10.39 9.19
C ARG A 95 -1.59 11.77 8.79
N ARG A 96 -2.44 12.55 8.11
CA ARG A 96 -2.20 13.97 7.85
C ARG A 96 -1.90 14.63 9.19
N GLY A 97 -0.67 15.08 9.36
CA GLY A 97 -0.23 15.80 10.54
C GLY A 97 -1.13 17.01 10.75
N ARG A 98 -1.68 17.15 11.96
CA ARG A 98 -2.43 18.35 12.34
C ARG A 98 -1.49 19.57 12.22
N PRO A 99 -1.96 20.70 11.68
CA PRO A 99 -1.15 21.91 11.63
C PRO A 99 -0.79 22.33 13.06
N ARG A 100 0.52 22.40 13.33
CA ARG A 100 1.09 22.92 14.57
C ARG A 100 0.70 24.40 14.65
N ARG A 101 -0.29 24.72 15.50
CA ARG A 101 -0.63 26.11 15.88
C ARG A 101 0.67 26.79 16.30
N GLN A 102 1.15 27.73 15.50
CA GLN A 102 2.18 28.67 15.93
C GLN A 102 1.57 29.55 17.01
N ALA A 103 2.15 29.51 18.21
CA ALA A 103 1.80 30.44 19.27
C ALA A 103 2.23 31.85 18.86
N PRO A 104 1.41 32.89 19.10
CA PRO A 104 1.79 34.27 18.82
C PRO A 104 2.92 34.70 19.77
N ARG A 105 4.01 35.23 19.19
CA ARG A 105 5.05 35.98 19.91
C ARG A 105 4.46 37.33 20.33
N ASN A 106 3.90 37.38 21.53
CA ASN A 106 3.82 38.59 22.34
C ASN A 106 4.91 38.38 23.43
N GLY A 107 5.99 39.14 23.53
CA GLY A 107 6.05 40.58 23.40
C GLY A 107 5.54 41.22 24.69
N ASP A 108 6.09 40.85 25.85
CA ASP A 108 5.93 41.67 27.05
C ASP A 108 7.12 41.57 28.00
N SER A 109 7.61 42.76 28.31
CA SER A 109 8.58 43.07 29.35
C SER A 109 7.91 43.04 30.72
N LYS A 110 8.75 42.93 31.75
CA LYS A 110 8.52 43.23 33.18
C LYS A 110 8.06 42.06 34.07
N ASN A 111 9.04 41.66 34.89
CA ASN A 111 9.03 41.88 36.34
C ASN A 111 8.06 41.01 37.17
N GLY A 112 8.60 40.17 38.05
CA GLY A 112 7.79 39.64 39.15
C GLY A 112 8.28 38.33 39.75
N ASN A 113 9.09 38.48 40.79
CA ASN A 113 9.36 37.54 41.87
C ASN A 113 8.14 36.68 42.29
N GLY A 114 8.31 35.39 42.58
CA GLY A 114 7.23 34.59 43.20
C GLY A 114 7.41 33.07 43.20
N THR A 115 7.82 32.55 44.35
CA THR A 115 7.80 31.16 44.82
C THR A 115 6.42 30.50 44.67
N GLY A 116 6.36 29.22 44.29
CA GLY A 116 5.12 28.42 44.38
C GLY A 116 5.20 27.05 43.71
N ALA A 117 5.56 26.01 44.46
CA ALA A 117 5.12 24.63 44.20
C ALA A 117 3.66 24.48 44.67
N PRO A 118 3.01 23.28 44.66
CA PRO A 118 3.01 22.11 43.77
C PRO A 118 1.55 21.77 43.31
N VAL A 119 1.31 20.88 42.32
CA VAL A 119 0.20 19.89 42.40
C VAL A 119 0.51 18.70 41.50
N VAL A 120 0.62 17.51 42.11
CA VAL A 120 0.57 16.20 41.47
C VAL A 120 -0.87 15.73 41.63
N ASP A 121 -1.58 15.48 40.53
CA ASP A 121 -2.90 14.86 40.54
C ASP A 121 -2.90 13.69 39.55
N GLY A 122 -2.56 12.51 40.07
CA GLY A 122 -2.47 11.26 39.34
C GLY A 122 -3.56 10.30 39.84
N ALA A 123 -4.79 10.53 39.39
CA ALA A 123 -5.92 9.66 39.66
C ALA A 123 -5.88 8.38 38.81
N SER A 124 -5.87 7.25 39.52
CA SER A 124 -6.64 6.03 39.27
C SER A 124 -6.64 5.41 37.87
N SER A 125 -5.99 4.24 37.75
CA SER A 125 -6.60 3.12 37.03
C SER A 125 -6.27 1.80 37.71
N SER A 126 -7.32 1.19 38.23
CA SER A 126 -7.40 -0.20 38.66
C SER A 126 -7.48 -1.12 37.44
N SER A 127 -6.76 -2.24 37.46
CA SER A 127 -7.20 -3.49 36.84
C SER A 127 -6.39 -4.65 37.39
N THR A 128 -7.05 -5.41 38.25
CA THR A 128 -6.72 -6.75 38.71
C THR A 128 -6.85 -7.76 37.57
N ALA A 129 -5.81 -8.56 37.32
CA ALA A 129 -5.91 -9.91 36.76
C ALA A 129 -4.56 -10.64 36.89
N ALA A 130 -4.38 -11.41 37.97
CA ALA A 130 -3.33 -12.42 38.07
C ALA A 130 -3.97 -13.70 38.62
N VAL A 131 -4.27 -14.64 37.73
CA VAL A 131 -4.65 -16.02 38.06
C VAL A 131 -3.39 -16.87 37.86
N ALA A 132 -2.71 -17.24 38.94
CA ALA A 132 -1.70 -18.28 38.99
C ALA A 132 -1.35 -18.63 40.44
N ALA A 133 -1.70 -19.85 40.88
CA ALA A 133 -1.10 -20.69 41.93
C ALA A 133 -2.20 -21.70 42.38
N THR A 134 -2.20 -22.97 42.01
CA THR A 134 -1.34 -24.11 42.41
C THR A 134 -1.61 -24.58 43.86
N GLU A 135 -1.88 -25.89 43.96
CA GLU A 135 -2.21 -26.77 45.11
C GLU A 135 -3.66 -26.80 45.61
#